data_AF-Q5YPN4-F1
#
_entry.id   AF-Q5YPN4-F1
#
_cell.length_a   1.000
_cell.length_b   1.000
_cell.length_c   1.000
_cell.angle_alpha   90.00
_cell.angle_beta   90.00
_cell.angle_gamma   90.00
#
_symmetry.space_group_name_H-M   'P 1'
#
loop_
_entity.id
_entity.type
_entity.pdbx_description
1 polymer ?
#
loop_
_entity_poly.entity_id
_entity_poly.type
_entity_poly.pdbx_seq_one_letter_code
_entity_poly.pdbx_strand_id
1 'polypeptide(L)'
;MTLVEAHAGGVAPDRWNWVISRMQVTTLGKDEARAAKPPLAETGLHDHKYAIDAMLAVVACRQSGLVTVFTSDVDDMERLLPPTVVVRKV
;
A
#
# COMPACT_ATOMS: atom_id res chain seq x y z
N MET A 1 4.49 0.05 -3.29
CA MET A 1 5.90 -0.02 -2.85
C MET A 1 6.22 -1.44 -2.37
N THR A 2 7.26 -2.05 -2.91
CA THR A 2 7.85 -3.31 -2.43
C THR A 2 9.20 -3.07 -1.75
N LEU A 3 9.73 -4.06 -1.02
CA LEU A 3 11.09 -3.95 -0.43
C LEU A 3 12.16 -3.72 -1.50
N VAL A 4 11.97 -4.27 -2.70
CA VAL A 4 12.89 -4.09 -3.83
C VAL A 4 12.89 -2.64 -4.31
N GLU A 5 11.71 -2.02 -4.40
CA GLU A 5 11.57 -0.60 -4.79
C GLU A 5 12.08 0.35 -3.69
N ALA A 6 11.85 0.01 -2.41
CA ALA A 6 12.27 0.81 -1.28
C ALA A 6 13.78 0.78 -1.02
N HIS A 7 14.46 -0.27 -1.48
CA HIS A 7 15.91 -0.37 -1.39
C HIS A 7 16.59 0.51 -2.45
N ALA A 8 16.71 1.81 -2.15
CA ALA A 8 17.49 2.72 -2.98
C ALA A 8 19.00 2.40 -2.87
N GLY A 9 19.71 2.39 -4.00
CA GLY A 9 21.15 2.20 -4.03
C GLY A 9 21.88 3.23 -3.14
N GLY A 10 22.85 2.76 -2.36
CA GLY A 10 23.64 3.61 -1.45
C GLY A 10 23.28 3.53 0.03
N VAL A 11 22.26 2.76 0.41
CA VAL A 11 22.00 2.44 1.83
C VAL A 11 22.86 1.25 2.25
N ALA A 12 23.64 1.41 3.33
CA ALA A 12 24.42 0.32 3.89
C ALA A 12 23.51 -0.85 4.34
N PRO A 13 23.86 -2.12 4.05
CA PRO A 13 23.03 -3.28 4.37
C PRO A 13 22.59 -3.35 5.84
N ASP A 14 23.48 -3.04 6.78
CA ASP A 14 23.15 -3.05 8.22
C ASP A 14 22.11 -2.00 8.59
N ARG A 15 22.19 -0.82 7.97
CA ARG A 15 21.21 0.25 8.16
C ARG A 15 19.86 -0.15 7.58
N TRP A 16 19.84 -0.76 6.40
CA TRP A 16 18.63 -1.29 5.79
C TRP A 16 17.95 -2.33 6.69
N ASN A 17 18.71 -3.34 7.13
CA ASN A 17 18.21 -4.40 8.00
C ASN A 17 17.68 -3.85 9.32
N TRP A 18 18.36 -2.87 9.92
CA TRP A 18 17.89 -2.21 11.13
C TRP A 18 16.55 -1.49 10.92
N VAL A 19 16.38 -0.72 9.83
CA VAL A 19 15.10 -0.06 9.52
C VAL A 19 13.99 -1.08 9.34
N ILE A 20 14.21 -2.11 8.51
CA ILE A 20 13.20 -3.13 8.23
C ILE A 20 12.83 -3.93 9.49
N SER A 21 13.77 -4.19 10.41
CA SER A 21 13.50 -4.87 11.68
C SER A 21 12.47 -4.15 12.58
N ARG A 22 12.23 -2.86 12.33
CA ARG A 22 11.28 -2.03 13.07
C ARG A 22 9.93 -1.88 12.36
N MET A 23 9.77 -2.49 11.19
CA MET A 23 8.58 -2.40 10.38
C MET A 23 7.92 -3.78 10.28
N GLN A 24 6.59 -3.80 10.28
CA GLN A 24 5.86 -5.00 9.91
C GLN A 24 5.76 -5.05 8.38
N VAL A 25 6.42 -6.04 7.78
CA VAL A 25 6.31 -6.29 6.33
C VAL A 25 5.16 -7.26 6.09
N THR A 26 4.13 -6.80 5.40
CA THR A 26 2.97 -7.65 5.06
C THR A 26 3.26 -8.47 3.81
N THR A 27 3.00 -9.78 3.86
CA THR A 27 3.04 -10.66 2.68
C THR A 27 1.75 -10.51 1.89
N LEU A 28 1.86 -10.41 0.57
CA LEU A 28 0.72 -10.32 -0.33
C LEU A 28 0.56 -11.64 -1.11
N GLY A 29 -0.66 -12.14 -1.19
CA GLY A 29 -1.00 -13.39 -1.85
C GLY A 29 -2.27 -13.32 -2.69
N LYS A 30 -2.78 -14.50 -3.04
CA LYS A 30 -3.95 -14.64 -3.93
C LYS A 30 -5.23 -14.07 -3.32
N ASP A 31 -5.35 -14.11 -2.00
CA ASP A 31 -6.57 -13.66 -1.32
C ASP A 31 -6.66 -12.13 -1.29
N GLU A 32 -5.53 -11.45 -1.06
CA GLU A 32 -5.43 -9.99 -1.20
C GLU A 32 -5.70 -9.59 -2.65
N ALA A 33 -5.12 -10.31 -3.61
CA ALA A 33 -5.35 -10.05 -5.04
C ALA A 33 -6.82 -10.22 -5.44
N ARG A 34 -7.54 -11.18 -4.85
CA ARG A 34 -8.98 -11.35 -5.07
C ARG A 34 -9.76 -10.20 -4.44
N ALA A 35 -9.40 -9.79 -3.22
CA ALA A 35 -10.04 -8.70 -2.51
C ALA A 35 -9.76 -7.31 -3.11
N ALA A 36 -8.69 -7.16 -3.90
CA ALA A 36 -8.35 -5.91 -4.58
C ALA A 36 -9.18 -5.66 -5.86
N LYS A 37 -9.87 -6.68 -6.39
CA LYS A 37 -10.66 -6.55 -7.62
C LYS A 37 -11.88 -5.63 -7.47
N PRO A 38 -12.72 -5.75 -6.42
CA PRO A 38 -13.90 -4.89 -6.28
C PRO A 38 -13.55 -3.39 -6.16
N PRO A 39 -12.58 -2.95 -5.32
CA PRO A 39 -12.19 -1.54 -5.26
C PRO A 39 -11.77 -0.93 -6.61
N LEU A 40 -11.07 -1.71 -7.46
CA LEU A 40 -10.71 -1.26 -8.81
C LEU A 40 -11.92 -1.14 -9.74
N ALA A 41 -12.84 -2.09 -9.66
CA ALA A 41 -14.04 -2.07 -10.50
C ALA A 41 -14.98 -0.91 -10.14
N GLU A 42 -15.14 -0.63 -8.84
CA GLU A 42 -16.04 0.42 -8.32
C GLU A 42 -15.56 1.84 -8.64
N THR A 43 -14.25 2.04 -8.69
CA THR A 43 -13.64 3.36 -8.92
C THR A 43 -13.45 3.71 -10.40
N GLY A 44 -13.72 2.76 -11.31
CA GLY A 44 -13.41 2.91 -12.74
C GLY A 44 -11.90 3.01 -13.03
N LEU A 45 -11.05 2.78 -12.01
CA LEU A 45 -9.61 2.69 -12.17
C LEU A 45 -9.30 1.35 -12.82
N HIS A 46 -9.01 1.38 -14.11
CA HIS A 46 -8.66 0.21 -14.88
C HIS A 46 -7.19 0.29 -15.29
N ASP A 47 -6.60 -0.89 -15.52
CA ASP A 47 -5.21 -1.15 -15.90
C ASP A 47 -4.25 -1.52 -14.74
N HIS A 48 -3.13 -2.15 -15.11
CA HIS A 48 -2.07 -2.62 -14.22
C HIS A 48 -1.47 -1.51 -13.34
N LYS A 49 -1.61 -0.25 -13.74
CA LYS A 49 -1.14 0.94 -13.00
C LYS A 49 -1.63 0.94 -11.55
N TYR A 50 -2.89 0.59 -11.30
CA TYR A 50 -3.52 0.70 -9.98
C TYR A 50 -3.51 -0.59 -9.16
N ALA A 51 -2.92 -1.67 -9.70
CA ALA A 51 -2.98 -2.98 -9.06
C ALA A 51 -2.32 -2.99 -7.67
N ILE A 52 -1.18 -2.29 -7.52
CA ILE A 52 -0.48 -2.19 -6.24
C ILE A 52 -1.26 -1.32 -5.24
N ASP A 53 -1.86 -0.23 -5.71
CA ASP A 53 -2.65 0.68 -4.87
C ASP A 53 -3.90 0.00 -4.32
N ALA A 54 -4.57 -0.81 -5.13
CA ALA A 54 -5.69 -1.63 -4.68
C ALA A 54 -5.27 -2.69 -3.66
N MET A 55 -4.10 -3.30 -3.83
CA MET A 55 -3.54 -4.23 -2.83
C MET A 55 -3.23 -3.51 -1.51
N LEU A 56 -2.67 -2.30 -1.58
CA LEU A 56 -2.44 -1.45 -0.42
C LEU A 56 -3.76 -1.08 0.28
N ALA A 57 -4.80 -0.74 -0.48
CA ALA A 57 -6.12 -0.45 0.08
C ALA A 57 -6.71 -1.64 0.84
N VAL A 58 -6.59 -2.86 0.30
CA VAL A 58 -7.00 -4.09 1.01
C VAL A 58 -6.25 -4.25 2.33
N VAL A 59 -4.93 -4.04 2.34
CA VAL A 59 -4.12 -4.15 3.57
C VAL A 59 -4.54 -3.10 4.59
N ALA A 60 -4.76 -1.86 4.15
CA ALA A 60 -5.18 -0.75 5.02
C ALA A 60 -6.54 -1.02 5.65
N CYS A 61 -7.53 -1.46 4.87
CA CYS A 61 -8.88 -1.79 5.34
C CYS A 61 -8.93 -2.98 6.31
N ARG A 62 -7.90 -3.83 6.34
CA ARG A 62 -7.77 -4.94 7.28
C ARG A 62 -7.09 -4.56 8.60
N GLN A 63 -6.47 -3.38 8.69
CA GLN A 63 -5.88 -2.91 9.94
C GLN A 63 -6.97 -2.51 10.94
N SER A 64 -6.71 -2.71 12.22
CA SER A 64 -7.58 -2.26 13.30
C SER A 64 -7.18 -0.86 13.78
N GLY A 65 -8.16 -0.07 14.21
CA GLY A 65 -7.94 1.27 14.76
C GLY A 65 -7.86 2.38 13.71
N LEU A 66 -7.15 3.46 14.05
CA LEU A 66 -6.96 4.61 13.16
C LEU A 66 -5.83 4.32 12.17
N VAL A 67 -6.18 4.26 10.88
CA VAL A 67 -5.25 3.91 9.81
C VAL A 67 -4.90 5.16 9.02
N THR A 68 -3.60 5.37 8.79
CA THR A 68 -3.09 6.39 7.89
C THR A 68 -2.27 5.74 6.77
N VAL A 69 -2.60 6.07 5.52
CA VAL A 69 -1.84 5.67 4.34
C VAL A 69 -1.01 6.84 3.84
N PHE A 70 0.27 6.58 3.63
CA PHE A 70 1.22 7.54 3.09
C PHE A 70 1.49 7.24 1.61
N THR A 71 1.29 8.24 0.75
CA THR A 71 1.44 8.09 -0.71
C THR A 71 1.84 9.40 -1.36
N SER A 72 2.59 9.35 -2.47
CA SER A 72 2.85 10.53 -3.29
C SER A 72 1.65 10.91 -4.17
N ASP A 73 0.82 9.91 -4.51
CA ASP A 73 -0.40 10.05 -5.32
C ASP A 73 -1.63 9.88 -4.41
N VAL A 74 -2.14 11.00 -3.92
CA VAL A 74 -3.23 11.04 -2.94
C VAL A 74 -4.58 10.75 -3.61
N ASP A 75 -4.79 11.30 -4.80
CA ASP A 75 -6.08 11.24 -5.50
C ASP A 75 -6.48 9.78 -5.81
N ASP A 76 -5.51 8.95 -6.19
CA ASP A 76 -5.74 7.52 -6.47
C ASP A 76 -6.13 6.77 -5.19
N MET A 77 -5.44 7.01 -4.08
CA MET A 77 -5.72 6.32 -2.81
C MET A 77 -7.03 6.78 -2.15
N GLU A 78 -7.39 8.07 -2.27
CA GLU A 78 -8.67 8.58 -1.75
C GLU A 78 -9.89 7.97 -2.47
N ARG A 79 -9.74 7.53 -3.72
CA ARG A 79 -10.78 6.81 -4.45
C ARG A 79 -10.92 5.36 -3.99
N LEU A 80 -9.80 4.71 -3.66
CA LEU A 80 -9.75 3.29 -3.32
C LEU A 80 -10.06 3.00 -1.85
N LEU A 81 -9.88 3.98 -0.97
CA LEU A 81 -10.02 3.82 0.48
C LEU A 81 -11.35 4.39 1.00
N PRO A 82 -11.92 3.78 2.05
CA PRO A 82 -13.08 4.34 2.72
C PRO A 82 -12.69 5.63 3.48
N PRO A 83 -13.65 6.54 3.76
CA PRO A 83 -13.39 7.80 4.46
C PRO A 83 -12.81 7.66 5.88
N THR A 84 -12.84 6.46 6.45
CA THR A 84 -12.27 6.16 7.77
C THR A 84 -10.75 6.02 7.76
N VAL A 85 -10.13 5.90 6.58
CA VAL A 85 -8.67 5.83 6.42
C VAL A 85 -8.16 7.20 6.02
N VAL A 86 -7.19 7.71 6.77
CA VAL A 86 -6.55 9.01 6.47
C VAL A 86 -5.51 8.80 5.37
N VAL A 87 -5.61 9.56 4.28
CA VAL A 87 -4.57 9.58 3.24
C VAL A 87 -3.69 10.81 3.44
N ARG A 88 -2.37 10.62 3.46
CA ARG A 88 -1.40 11.70 3.65
C ARG A 88 -0.31 11.68 2.60
N LYS A 89 -0.04 12.85 2.04
CA LYS A 89 1.06 13.04 1.09
C LYS A 89 2.42 12.90 1.76
N VAL A 90 3.34 12.22 1.07
CA VAL A 90 4.79 12.20 1.39
C VAL A 90 5.62 12.88 0.33
#